data_AF-A0A7Y8L1R0-F1
#
_entry.id   AF-A0A7Y8L1R0-F1
#
_cell.length_a   1.000
_cell.length_b   1.000
_cell.length_c   1.000
_cell.angle_alpha   90.00
_cell.angle_beta   90.00
_cell.angle_gamma   90.00
#
_symmetry.space_group_name_H-M   'P 1'
#
loop_
_entity.id
_entity.type
_entity.pdbx_description
1 polymer ?
#
loop_
_entity_poly.entity_id
_entity_poly.type
_entity_poly.pdbx_seq_one_letter_code
_entity_poly.pdbx_strand_id
1 'polypeptide(L)' 'NEEKPAGEYEVEFDGRDLSSGVYFYQLRSGDFIQTNKMILLR' A
#
# COMPACT_ATOMS: atom_id res chain seq x y z
N ASN A 1 -4.65 -13.29 -1.08
CA ASN A 1 -3.19 -13.40 -1.03
C ASN A 1 -2.82 -14.27 -2.22
N GLU A 2 -2.35 -13.65 -3.29
CA GLU A 2 -2.09 -14.31 -4.58
C GLU A 2 -0.58 -14.30 -4.83
N GLU A 3 -0.03 -15.45 -5.20
CA GLU A 3 1.35 -15.52 -5.65
C GLU A 3 1.45 -14.90 -7.05
N LYS A 4 2.24 -13.84 -7.15
CA LYS A 4 2.46 -13.11 -8.39
C LYS A 4 3.88 -13.42 -8.90
N PRO A 5 4.07 -13.77 -10.20
CA PRO A 5 5.39 -14.02 -10.77
C PRO A 5 6.30 -12.77 -10.66
N ALA A 6 7.59 -12.90 -10.93
CA ALA A 6 8.48 -11.74 -10.96
C ALA A 6 8.00 -10.72 -12.01
N GLY A 7 7.89 -9.45 -11.63
CA GLY A 7 7.38 -8.38 -12.48
C GLY A 7 7.02 -7.13 -11.70
N GLU A 8 6.59 -6.10 -12.42
CA GLU A 8 6.04 -4.88 -11.83
C GLU A 8 4.54 -5.01 -11.65
N TYR A 9 4.03 -4.55 -10.51
CA TYR A 9 2.61 -4.59 -10.18
C TYR A 9 2.16 -3.23 -9.67
N GLU A 10 1.03 -2.78 -10.20
CA GLU A 10 0.36 -1.57 -9.76
C GLU A 10 -0.94 -1.94 -9.05
N VAL A 11 -1.22 -1.25 -7.94
CA VAL A 11 -2.46 -1.38 -7.20
C VAL A 11 -3.01 0.01 -6.96
N GLU A 12 -4.25 0.23 -7.39
CA GLU A 12 -4.95 1.47 -7.14
C GLU A 12 -5.55 1.46 -5.72
N PHE A 13 -5.26 2.51 -4.95
CA PHE A 13 -5.85 2.72 -3.63
C PHE A 13 -6.92 3.81 -3.71
N ASP A 14 -8.17 3.41 -3.55
CA ASP A 14 -9.30 4.32 -3.48
C ASP A 14 -9.56 4.78 -2.04
N GLY A 15 -9.21 6.04 -1.76
CA GLY A 15 -9.36 6.67 -0.45
C GLY A 15 -10.64 7.51 -0.28
N ARG A 16 -11.65 7.41 -1.16
CA ARG A 16 -12.82 8.32 -1.16
C ARG A 16 -13.55 8.40 0.19
N ASP A 17 -13.71 7.27 0.87
CA ASP A 17 -14.44 7.19 2.15
C ASP A 17 -13.55 7.44 3.38
N LEU A 18 -12.27 7.78 3.17
CA LEU A 18 -11.32 8.07 4.24
C LEU A 18 -11.16 9.58 4.46
N SER A 19 -11.00 9.96 5.72
CA SER A 19 -10.68 11.33 6.12
C SER A 19 -9.27 11.74 5.68
N SER A 20 -9.03 13.03 5.47
CA SER A 20 -7.66 13.53 5.30
C SER A 20 -6.81 13.16 6.52
N GLY A 21 -5.60 12.66 6.31
CA GLY A 21 -4.77 12.16 7.41
C GLY A 21 -3.51 11.43 6.95
N VAL A 22 -2.74 10.96 7.93
CA VAL A 22 -1.56 10.12 7.69
C VAL A 22 -1.96 8.65 7.86
N TYR A 23 -1.71 7.86 6.82
CA TYR A 23 -1.99 6.43 6.77
C TYR A 23 -0.68 5.67 6.67
N PHE A 24 -0.53 4.57 7.41
CA PHE A 24 0.62 3.69 7.30
C PHE A 24 0.23 2.44 6.54
N TYR A 25 1.09 1.99 5.64
CA TYR A 25 0.91 0.74 4.92
C TYR A 25 2.21 -0.08 4.92
N GLN A 26 2.08 -1.38 4.72
CA GLN A 26 3.21 -2.32 4.70
C GLN A 26 3.28 -3.06 3.38
N LEU A 27 4.47 -3.11 2.81
CA LEU A 27 4.84 -4.04 1.75
C LEU A 27 5.52 -5.25 2.40
N ARG A 28 4.99 -6.45 2.11
CA ARG A 28 5.52 -7.71 2.64
C ARG A 28 5.81 -8.68 1.49
N SER A 29 7.02 -9.24 1.45
CA SER A 29 7.43 -10.24 0.45
C SER A 29 8.43 -11.22 1.08
N GLY A 30 8.00 -12.45 1.37
CA GLY A 30 8.79 -13.39 2.17
C GLY A 30 9.15 -12.78 3.53
N ASP A 31 10.46 -12.74 3.84
CA ASP A 31 11.01 -12.13 5.07
C ASP A 31 11.16 -10.60 4.98
N PHE A 32 10.97 -10.01 3.80
CA PHE A 32 11.06 -8.57 3.62
C PHE A 32 9.77 -7.87 4.11
N ILE A 33 9.93 -6.89 5.01
CA ILE A 33 8.85 -6.03 5.48
C ILE A 33 9.30 -4.58 5.39
N GLN A 34 8.56 -3.75 4.66
CA GLN A 34 8.77 -2.31 4.60
C GLN A 34 7.49 -1.57 4.97
N THR A 35 7.60 -0.67 5.96
CA THR A 35 6.51 0.22 6.35
C THR A 35 6.72 1.60 5.74
N ASN A 36 5.71 2.13 5.07
CA ASN A 36 5.72 3.47 4.51
C ASN A 36 4.51 4.26 5.04
N LYS A 37 4.61 5.60 5.00
CA LYS A 37 3.50 6.50 5.31
C LYS A 37 2.99 7.16 4.03
N MET A 38 1.68 7.35 3.97
CA MET A 38 0.95 8.05 2.93
C MET A 38 0.19 9.21 3.57
N ILE A 39 0.16 10.37 2.91
CA ILE A 39 -0.66 11.50 3.34
C ILE A 39 -1.85 11.57 2.38
N LEU A 40 -3.05 11.39 2.92
CA LEU A 40 -4.29 11.60 2.18
C LEU A 40 -4.76 13.04 2.44
N LEU A 41 -4.87 13.82 1.38
CA LEU A 41 -5.43 15.18 1.40
C LEU A 41 -6.74 15.18 0.58
N ARG A 42 -7.69 16.00 1.02
CA ARG A 42 -8.93 16.32 0.29
C ARG A 42 -8.86 17.76 -0.17
#